data_AF-A0AA35U0Z7-F1
#
_entry.id   AF-A0AA35U0Z7-F1
#
_cell.length_a   1.000
_cell.length_b   1.000
_cell.length_c   1.000
_cell.angle_alpha   90.00
_cell.angle_beta   90.00
_cell.angle_gamma   90.00
#
_symmetry.space_group_name_H-M   'P 1'
#
loop_
_entity.id
_entity.type
_entity.pdbx_description
1 polymer ?
#
loop_
_entity_poly.entity_id
_entity_poly.type
_entity_poly.pdbx_seq_one_letter_code
_entity_poly.pdbx_strand_id
1 'polypeptide(L)'
;MDGEVLKAAMTSAGGSCLVCLSSIKRTDAVWSCSQCYCLFHLQCIQQWARDGERQLSLLSPELFPGQEVLWSCPKCRLEHPMNLFPKTYFCFCGKHTDPPVDLWLLPHTCGEICGKPLQPECGHSCVSLCHPGPCPPCPKTLNVSCHCGRSPAMVKRCGVRGWMCGRVCGRELDCGLHSCEQRCHDGQCGECGEMIEQSCVCGRESKQLGCTAPPWQCSQVCGELLSCGCHSCQRVCHSGPCGGCPRSGTRTCPCGKTEHDIPCTEEVATCKDTCGKDLLCSQHKCMRPCHYGPCGQCLQMAVRGCRCGKKEKQVTCSSEYLCEAKCSRMRQCGRHQCRRKCCDGRCLPCEQVCGRTLGCRNHKCAAPCHVGRCYPCILTAEVSCACKTTTGVVPCGLRKTTKPPRCRQPCRKPPACHHTEGSPHNCHFGVCPPCKLVCGKIFSCGHSCLAPCHSLPTTPTVRPPGVAPWVKIEPVVTPCPPCSTLLTKACKGEHEISEQSCSSLRDYSCGRKCGRRLKCGNHTCQRGCHEVINPPDSTVAGEDCLECNRGCEVPRPPGCTHPCPRPCHTGPCEVCRVLVKVRCHCDTMNLFVECW
;
A
#
# COMPACT_ATOMS: atom_id res chain seq x y z
N MET A 1 8.03 -8.27 21.24
CA MET A 1 7.51 -8.73 19.93
C MET A 1 7.23 -7.51 19.10
N ASP A 2 7.92 -7.45 17.97
CA ASP A 2 8.55 -6.25 17.46
C ASP A 2 7.65 -5.35 16.62
N GLY A 3 7.80 -4.03 16.84
CA GLY A 3 7.10 -2.95 16.13
C GLY A 3 7.41 -2.87 14.63
N GLU A 4 8.32 -3.71 14.13
CA GLU A 4 8.61 -3.83 12.69
C GLU A 4 7.58 -4.70 11.94
N VAL A 5 7.00 -5.72 12.59
CA VAL A 5 5.96 -6.58 11.96
C VAL A 5 4.65 -5.81 11.75
N LEU A 6 4.34 -4.86 12.63
CA LEU A 6 3.17 -3.97 12.52
C LEU A 6 3.32 -2.91 11.41
N LYS A 7 4.54 -2.40 11.15
CA LYS A 7 4.81 -1.56 9.97
C LYS A 7 4.75 -2.37 8.67
N ALA A 8 5.24 -3.61 8.69
CA ALA A 8 5.20 -4.53 7.54
C ALA A 8 3.76 -4.90 7.11
N ALA A 9 2.84 -5.06 8.06
CA ALA A 9 1.43 -5.32 7.80
C ALA A 9 0.70 -4.14 7.12
N MET A 10 1.17 -2.90 7.31
CA MET A 10 0.68 -1.73 6.58
C MET A 10 1.34 -1.55 5.20
N THR A 11 2.49 -2.19 4.95
CA THR A 11 3.25 -2.04 3.70
C THR A 11 2.98 -3.11 2.66
N SER A 12 2.51 -4.30 3.04
CA SER A 12 2.37 -5.43 2.12
C SER A 12 1.01 -5.54 1.42
N ALA A 13 -0.03 -4.81 1.86
CA ALA A 13 -1.28 -4.68 1.11
C ALA A 13 -2.13 -3.45 1.50
N GLY A 14 -2.00 -2.34 0.76
CA GLY A 14 -3.12 -1.39 0.62
C GLY A 14 -3.11 -0.14 1.52
N GLY A 15 -1.99 0.58 1.57
CA GLY A 15 -2.00 1.98 2.03
C GLY A 15 -2.66 2.95 1.03
N SER A 16 -3.07 2.50 -0.15
CA SER A 16 -3.72 3.29 -1.18
C SER A 16 -5.01 2.63 -1.69
N CYS A 17 -6.04 3.44 -1.93
CA CYS A 17 -7.30 2.99 -2.48
C CYS A 17 -7.15 2.75 -3.98
N LEU A 18 -7.46 1.54 -4.48
CA LEU A 18 -7.29 1.21 -5.91
C LEU A 18 -8.30 1.91 -6.84
N VAL A 19 -9.35 2.51 -6.30
CA VAL A 19 -10.36 3.25 -7.10
C VAL A 19 -9.90 4.69 -7.38
N CYS A 20 -9.36 5.38 -6.37
CA CYS A 20 -8.92 6.78 -6.52
C CYS A 20 -7.39 6.96 -6.54
N LEU A 21 -6.65 5.85 -6.42
CA LEU A 21 -5.18 5.76 -6.37
C LEU A 21 -4.52 6.63 -5.29
N SER A 22 -5.30 7.11 -4.31
CA SER A 22 -4.84 7.99 -3.25
C SER A 22 -4.55 7.20 -1.97
N SER A 23 -3.61 7.68 -1.16
CA SER A 23 -3.28 7.08 0.14
C SER A 23 -4.45 7.17 1.12
N ILE A 24 -4.74 6.10 1.84
CA ILE A 24 -5.77 6.03 2.88
C ILE A 24 -5.18 6.54 4.20
N LYS A 25 -5.81 7.56 4.79
CA LYS A 25 -5.37 8.18 6.04
C LYS A 25 -6.11 7.60 7.25
N ARG A 26 -5.53 7.76 8.44
CA ARG A 26 -6.12 7.31 9.73
C ARG A 26 -7.53 7.87 10.00
N THR A 27 -7.81 9.06 9.50
CA THR A 27 -9.08 9.77 9.65
C THR A 27 -10.10 9.45 8.55
N ASP A 28 -9.71 8.68 7.53
CA ASP A 28 -10.60 8.40 6.41
C ASP A 28 -11.57 7.26 6.77
N ALA A 29 -12.82 7.39 6.36
CA ALA A 29 -13.78 6.30 6.41
C ALA A 29 -13.46 5.26 5.32
N VAL A 30 -13.31 4.00 5.73
CA VAL A 30 -12.86 2.91 4.85
C VAL A 30 -13.84 1.75 4.80
N TRP A 31 -13.70 0.93 3.77
CA TRP A 31 -14.32 -0.38 3.67
C TRP A 31 -13.26 -1.43 3.31
N SER A 32 -13.32 -2.59 3.95
CA SER A 32 -12.45 -3.73 3.69
C SER A 32 -13.24 -4.90 3.10
N CYS A 33 -12.76 -5.46 1.99
CA CYS A 33 -13.37 -6.66 1.42
C CYS A 33 -13.18 -7.88 2.33
N SER A 34 -14.21 -8.71 2.50
CA SER A 34 -14.15 -9.92 3.35
C SER A 34 -13.26 -11.03 2.80
N GLN A 35 -13.05 -11.09 1.48
CA GLN A 35 -12.20 -12.12 0.85
C GLN A 35 -10.76 -11.66 0.66
N CYS A 36 -10.55 -10.50 0.04
CA CYS A 36 -9.22 -10.03 -0.31
C CYS A 36 -8.60 -9.06 0.71
N TYR A 37 -9.36 -8.68 1.74
CA TYR A 37 -8.96 -7.79 2.84
C TYR A 37 -8.39 -6.43 2.40
N CYS A 38 -8.60 -6.05 1.14
CA CYS A 38 -8.12 -4.79 0.59
C CYS A 38 -8.97 -3.63 1.09
N LEU A 39 -8.28 -2.55 1.43
CA LEU A 39 -8.86 -1.31 1.92
C LEU A 39 -9.24 -0.38 0.75
N PHE A 40 -10.41 0.22 0.85
CA PHE A 40 -10.90 1.25 -0.05
C PHE A 40 -11.51 2.38 0.76
N HIS A 41 -11.48 3.61 0.25
CA HIS A 41 -12.33 4.67 0.81
C HIS A 41 -13.80 4.27 0.69
N LEU A 42 -14.57 4.47 1.75
CA LEU A 42 -15.99 4.11 1.78
C LEU A 42 -16.75 4.77 0.62
N GLN A 43 -16.45 6.04 0.34
CA GLN A 43 -17.06 6.79 -0.76
C GLN A 43 -16.72 6.19 -2.14
N CYS A 44 -15.50 5.69 -2.31
CA CYS A 44 -15.03 5.14 -3.58
C CYS A 44 -15.70 3.81 -3.89
N ILE A 45 -15.83 2.92 -2.90
CA ILE A 45 -16.49 1.63 -3.11
C ILE A 45 -18.00 1.79 -3.31
N GLN A 46 -18.63 2.75 -2.61
CA GLN A 46 -20.05 3.08 -2.82
C GLN A 46 -20.32 3.56 -4.25
N GLN A 47 -19.39 4.32 -4.83
CA GLN A 47 -19.50 4.78 -6.21
C GLN A 47 -19.29 3.63 -7.20
N TRP A 48 -18.27 2.81 -6.97
CA TRP A 48 -18.00 1.62 -7.77
C TRP A 48 -19.21 0.67 -7.84
N ALA A 49 -19.85 0.40 -6.70
CA ALA A 49 -21.02 -0.47 -6.65
C ALA A 49 -22.22 0.10 -7.45
N ARG A 50 -22.46 1.43 -7.36
CA ARG A 50 -23.53 2.10 -8.13
C ARG A 50 -23.25 2.18 -9.64
N ASP A 51 -21.99 2.34 -10.02
CA ASP A 51 -21.61 2.38 -11.44
C ASP A 51 -21.72 0.98 -12.07
N GLY A 52 -21.40 -0.08 -11.30
CA GLY A 52 -21.67 -1.47 -11.69
C GLY A 52 -23.17 -1.75 -11.89
N GLU A 53 -24.03 -1.28 -10.99
CA GLU A 53 -25.49 -1.37 -11.12
C GLU A 53 -26.00 -0.70 -12.41
N ARG A 54 -25.48 0.48 -12.76
CA ARG A 54 -25.87 1.19 -13.99
C ARG A 54 -25.45 0.44 -15.25
N GLN A 55 -24.27 -0.19 -15.26
CA GLN A 55 -23.85 -0.98 -16.41
C GLN A 55 -24.68 -2.26 -16.58
N LEU A 56 -25.02 -2.95 -15.48
CA LEU A 56 -25.87 -4.13 -15.50
C LEU A 56 -27.32 -3.80 -15.87
N SER A 57 -27.84 -2.64 -15.45
CA SER A 57 -29.20 -2.18 -15.80
C SER A 57 -29.39 -1.85 -17.29
N LEU A 58 -28.31 -1.65 -18.05
CA LEU A 58 -28.36 -1.47 -19.50
C LEU A 58 -28.48 -2.80 -20.26
N LEU A 59 -28.20 -3.93 -19.60
CA LEU A 59 -28.44 -5.28 -20.11
C LEU A 59 -29.84 -5.73 -19.65
N SER A 60 -30.85 -5.22 -20.35
CA SER A 60 -32.22 -5.74 -20.49
C SER A 60 -32.90 -6.35 -19.23
N PRO A 61 -33.75 -5.57 -18.53
CA PRO A 61 -34.80 -6.08 -17.63
C PRO A 61 -35.83 -6.98 -18.33
N GLU A 62 -35.84 -6.99 -19.66
CA GLU A 62 -36.80 -7.72 -20.49
C GLU A 62 -36.47 -9.21 -20.68
N LEU A 63 -35.23 -9.63 -20.43
CA LEU A 63 -34.79 -11.02 -20.67
C LEU A 63 -34.73 -11.89 -19.41
N PHE A 64 -34.63 -11.31 -18.20
CA PHE A 64 -34.51 -12.05 -16.95
C PHE A 64 -35.26 -11.38 -15.78
N PRO A 65 -36.53 -11.74 -15.52
CA PRO A 65 -37.28 -11.22 -14.38
C PRO A 65 -36.71 -11.76 -13.07
N GLY A 66 -36.24 -10.87 -12.19
CA GLY A 66 -35.85 -11.22 -10.81
C GLY A 66 -34.35 -11.45 -10.56
N GLN A 67 -33.47 -11.11 -11.50
CA GLN A 67 -32.03 -11.22 -11.27
C GLN A 67 -31.56 -10.19 -10.24
N GLU A 68 -31.03 -10.65 -9.11
CA GLU A 68 -30.48 -9.78 -8.08
C GLU A 68 -29.31 -8.98 -8.64
N VAL A 69 -29.36 -7.65 -8.50
CA VAL A 69 -28.24 -6.79 -8.88
C VAL A 69 -27.07 -7.08 -7.94
N LEU A 70 -25.96 -7.58 -8.50
CA LEU A 70 -24.72 -7.84 -7.79
C LEU A 70 -23.69 -6.77 -8.13
N TRP A 71 -22.82 -6.44 -7.17
CA TRP A 71 -21.67 -5.56 -7.40
C TRP A 71 -20.37 -6.31 -7.05
N SER A 72 -19.29 -6.04 -7.78
CA SER A 72 -18.04 -6.78 -7.64
C SER A 72 -16.96 -5.97 -6.92
N CYS A 73 -16.12 -6.63 -6.14
CA CYS A 73 -14.95 -5.99 -5.52
C CYS A 73 -13.92 -5.56 -6.59
N PRO A 74 -13.39 -4.31 -6.58
CA PRO A 74 -12.43 -3.85 -7.58
C PRO A 74 -11.13 -4.68 -7.66
N LYS A 75 -10.72 -5.32 -6.56
CA LYS A 75 -9.48 -6.12 -6.51
C LYS A 75 -9.70 -7.58 -6.86
N CYS A 76 -10.60 -8.25 -6.15
CA CYS A 76 -10.79 -9.71 -6.28
C CYS A 76 -11.98 -10.11 -7.15
N ARG A 77 -12.77 -9.15 -7.63
CA ARG A 77 -13.99 -9.36 -8.42
C ARG A 77 -15.05 -10.24 -7.77
N LEU A 78 -14.93 -10.53 -6.47
CA LEU A 78 -15.97 -11.23 -5.73
C LEU A 78 -17.28 -10.44 -5.82
N GLU A 79 -18.34 -11.13 -6.19
CA GLU A 79 -19.68 -10.59 -6.30
C GLU A 79 -20.35 -10.52 -4.94
N HIS A 80 -20.98 -9.38 -4.67
CA HIS A 80 -21.70 -9.10 -3.45
C HIS A 80 -23.13 -8.67 -3.79
N PRO A 81 -24.15 -9.19 -3.06
CA PRO A 81 -25.51 -8.69 -3.20
C PRO A 81 -25.62 -7.24 -2.74
N MET A 82 -26.59 -6.51 -3.30
CA MET A 82 -26.86 -5.10 -2.93
C MET A 82 -27.26 -4.92 -1.47
N ASN A 83 -27.71 -5.96 -0.77
CA ASN A 83 -27.95 -5.91 0.67
C ASN A 83 -26.64 -5.66 1.46
N LEU A 84 -25.50 -6.14 0.95
CA LEU A 84 -24.17 -5.90 1.52
C LEU A 84 -23.53 -4.59 1.03
N PHE A 85 -24.32 -3.69 0.43
CA PHE A 85 -23.83 -2.38 0.02
C PHE A 85 -23.26 -1.62 1.23
N PRO A 86 -21.99 -1.18 1.17
CA PRO A 86 -21.31 -0.59 2.32
C PRO A 86 -21.83 0.83 2.61
N LYS A 87 -22.79 0.95 3.53
CA LYS A 87 -23.38 2.23 3.97
C LYS A 87 -22.61 2.89 5.11
N THR A 88 -22.07 2.07 6.01
CA THR A 88 -21.49 2.48 7.28
C THR A 88 -20.04 2.05 7.36
N TYR A 89 -19.22 2.91 7.98
CA TYR A 89 -17.83 2.64 8.26
C TYR A 89 -17.73 1.88 9.58
N PHE A 90 -17.15 0.68 9.55
CA PHE A 90 -16.94 -0.17 10.72
C PHE A 90 -15.46 -0.45 10.96
N CYS A 91 -15.11 -0.80 12.20
CA CYS A 91 -13.82 -1.45 12.51
C CYS A 91 -13.64 -2.71 11.65
N PHE A 92 -12.39 -3.19 11.52
CA PHE A 92 -12.13 -4.51 10.90
C PHE A 92 -12.92 -5.66 11.54
N CYS A 93 -13.24 -5.54 12.83
CA CYS A 93 -14.04 -6.48 13.58
C CYS A 93 -15.55 -6.47 13.25
N GLY A 94 -16.08 -5.39 12.67
CA GLY A 94 -17.51 -5.16 12.46
C GLY A 94 -18.32 -4.72 13.69
N LYS A 95 -17.72 -4.71 14.90
CA LYS A 95 -18.42 -4.40 16.16
C LYS A 95 -18.75 -2.91 16.35
N HIS A 96 -17.79 -2.04 16.03
CA HIS A 96 -17.91 -0.59 16.25
C HIS A 96 -18.03 0.14 14.93
N THR A 97 -19.01 1.05 14.84
CA THR A 97 -19.13 2.05 13.78
C THR A 97 -18.22 3.24 14.07
N ASP A 98 -17.57 3.80 13.05
CA ASP A 98 -16.69 4.97 13.16
C ASP A 98 -15.66 4.86 14.31
N PRO A 99 -14.75 3.88 14.24
CA PRO A 99 -13.81 3.60 15.33
C PRO A 99 -12.94 4.82 15.68
N PRO A 100 -12.64 5.02 16.97
CA PRO A 100 -11.91 6.20 17.45
C PRO A 100 -10.51 6.27 16.87
N VAL A 101 -10.09 7.49 16.51
CA VAL A 101 -8.74 7.76 15.99
C VAL A 101 -7.79 7.96 17.16
N ASP A 102 -7.32 6.87 17.75
CA ASP A 102 -6.22 6.91 18.73
C ASP A 102 -4.86 6.81 18.00
N LEU A 103 -3.81 7.45 18.53
CA LEU A 103 -2.44 7.36 18.01
C LEU A 103 -1.75 6.04 18.38
N TRP A 104 -2.16 5.41 19.48
CA TRP A 104 -1.59 4.17 20.00
C TRP A 104 -2.26 2.91 19.45
N LEU A 105 -3.49 3.04 18.95
CA LEU A 105 -4.19 1.96 18.28
C LEU A 105 -3.84 1.92 16.79
N LEU A 106 -3.98 0.75 16.19
CA LEU A 106 -3.83 0.62 14.75
C LEU A 106 -5.02 1.33 14.05
N PRO A 107 -4.81 2.09 12.96
CA PRO A 107 -5.89 2.76 12.24
C PRO A 107 -7.03 1.83 11.88
N HIS A 108 -8.27 2.31 11.98
CA HIS A 108 -9.48 1.57 11.63
C HIS A 108 -9.75 0.32 12.50
N THR A 109 -9.05 0.17 13.63
CA THR A 109 -9.34 -0.84 14.66
C THR A 109 -10.09 -0.20 15.84
N CYS A 110 -10.84 -1.00 16.60
CA CYS A 110 -11.53 -0.53 17.80
C CYS A 110 -10.76 -0.79 19.11
N GLY A 111 -9.59 -1.45 19.05
CA GLY A 111 -8.81 -1.81 20.24
C GLY A 111 -9.36 -2.96 21.10
N GLU A 112 -10.56 -3.49 20.81
CA GLU A 112 -11.14 -4.63 21.54
C GLU A 112 -10.76 -5.98 20.92
N ILE A 113 -11.00 -7.07 21.67
CA ILE A 113 -10.89 -8.45 21.17
C ILE A 113 -11.80 -8.63 19.95
N CYS A 114 -11.24 -9.15 18.86
CA CYS A 114 -11.91 -9.32 17.56
C CYS A 114 -13.21 -10.12 17.70
N GLY A 115 -13.19 -11.25 18.39
CA GLY A 115 -14.37 -12.05 18.72
C GLY A 115 -15.07 -12.71 17.52
N LYS A 116 -14.54 -12.56 16.30
CA LYS A 116 -15.07 -13.24 15.11
C LYS A 116 -14.92 -14.77 15.24
N PRO A 117 -15.88 -15.57 14.75
CA PRO A 117 -15.72 -17.02 14.69
C PRO A 117 -14.51 -17.37 13.81
N LEU A 118 -13.63 -18.23 14.32
CA LEU A 118 -12.44 -18.66 13.59
C LEU A 118 -12.84 -19.61 12.45
N GLN A 119 -12.18 -19.46 11.31
CA GLN A 119 -12.31 -20.32 10.14
C GLN A 119 -11.09 -21.26 10.05
N PRO A 120 -11.25 -22.56 9.79
CA PRO A 120 -12.52 -23.29 9.63
C PRO A 120 -13.32 -23.32 10.94
N GLU A 121 -14.65 -23.34 10.81
CA GLU A 121 -15.60 -23.20 11.92
C GLU A 121 -15.33 -24.25 13.00
N CYS A 122 -14.66 -23.84 14.08
CA CYS A 122 -14.18 -24.75 15.12
C CYS A 122 -14.87 -24.51 16.47
N GLY A 123 -15.95 -23.73 16.47
CA GLY A 123 -16.67 -23.30 17.68
C GLY A 123 -15.91 -22.30 18.55
N HIS A 124 -14.71 -21.86 18.14
CA HIS A 124 -13.88 -20.90 18.86
C HIS A 124 -13.89 -19.52 18.20
N SER A 125 -13.81 -18.48 19.03
CA SER A 125 -13.73 -17.09 18.60
C SER A 125 -12.29 -16.56 18.63
N CYS A 126 -12.01 -15.56 17.81
CA CYS A 126 -10.72 -14.90 17.74
C CYS A 126 -10.46 -14.10 19.03
N VAL A 127 -9.39 -14.46 19.74
CA VAL A 127 -8.95 -13.80 20.99
C VAL A 127 -7.96 -12.65 20.72
N SER A 128 -7.50 -12.50 19.48
CA SER A 128 -6.63 -11.37 19.10
C SER A 128 -7.40 -10.05 19.16
N LEU A 129 -6.70 -8.95 19.42
CA LEU A 129 -7.26 -7.60 19.25
C LEU A 129 -7.72 -7.40 17.80
N CYS A 130 -8.65 -6.47 17.59
CA CYS A 130 -9.12 -6.07 16.27
C CYS A 130 -7.94 -5.82 15.34
N HIS A 131 -7.83 -6.66 14.29
CA HIS A 131 -6.66 -6.72 13.42
C HIS A 131 -7.10 -6.62 11.96
N PRO A 132 -6.23 -6.12 11.06
CA PRO A 132 -6.48 -6.18 9.63
C PRO A 132 -6.29 -7.61 9.12
N GLY A 133 -6.96 -7.97 8.03
CA GLY A 133 -6.77 -9.26 7.37
C GLY A 133 -7.55 -10.44 8.00
N PRO A 134 -7.26 -11.67 7.53
CA PRO A 134 -7.92 -12.89 8.00
C PRO A 134 -7.56 -13.19 9.46
N CYS A 135 -8.49 -13.78 10.21
CA CYS A 135 -8.22 -14.23 11.57
C CYS A 135 -7.18 -15.36 11.59
N PRO A 136 -6.23 -15.37 12.56
CA PRO A 136 -5.26 -16.44 12.69
C PRO A 136 -5.97 -17.79 13.00
N PRO A 137 -5.39 -18.93 12.60
CA PRO A 137 -5.98 -20.24 12.89
C PRO A 137 -6.06 -20.51 14.40
N CYS A 138 -7.00 -21.36 14.81
CA CYS A 138 -7.21 -21.67 16.22
C CYS A 138 -5.94 -22.26 16.87
N PRO A 139 -5.44 -21.69 17.99
CA PRO A 139 -4.25 -22.18 18.67
C PRO A 139 -4.50 -23.46 19.49
N LYS A 140 -5.76 -23.86 19.71
CA LYS A 140 -6.09 -25.06 20.48
C LYS A 140 -5.83 -26.33 19.67
N THR A 141 -5.37 -27.37 20.35
CA THR A 141 -5.14 -28.71 19.79
C THR A 141 -6.17 -29.70 20.32
N LEU A 142 -6.61 -30.62 19.47
CA LEU A 142 -7.54 -31.70 19.79
C LEU A 142 -6.95 -33.05 19.37
N ASN A 143 -7.35 -34.12 20.04
CA ASN A 143 -7.09 -35.49 19.58
C ASN A 143 -8.14 -35.87 18.56
N VAL A 144 -7.71 -36.12 17.33
CA VAL A 144 -8.61 -36.41 16.22
C VAL A 144 -8.37 -37.82 15.73
N SER A 145 -9.44 -38.63 15.69
CA SER A 145 -9.42 -39.98 15.14
C SER A 145 -9.32 -39.95 13.60
N CYS A 146 -8.80 -41.03 13.01
CA CYS A 146 -8.86 -41.21 11.56
C CYS A 146 -10.31 -41.27 11.08
N HIS A 147 -10.59 -40.79 9.86
CA HIS A 147 -11.91 -40.97 9.23
C HIS A 147 -12.31 -42.46 9.16
N CYS A 148 -11.34 -43.35 9.06
CA CYS A 148 -11.52 -44.80 9.09
C CYS A 148 -11.82 -45.41 10.47
N GLY A 149 -11.57 -44.69 11.57
CA GLY A 149 -11.64 -45.22 12.95
C GLY A 149 -10.60 -46.29 13.32
N ARG A 150 -9.91 -46.88 12.34
CA ARG A 150 -8.96 -48.01 12.51
C ARG A 150 -7.54 -47.62 12.94
N SER A 151 -7.18 -46.34 12.89
CA SER A 151 -5.85 -45.86 13.30
C SER A 151 -5.94 -44.92 14.52
N PRO A 152 -4.90 -44.90 15.39
CA PRO A 152 -4.94 -44.19 16.66
C PRO A 152 -5.16 -42.69 16.50
N ALA A 153 -5.79 -42.06 17.49
CA ALA A 153 -6.01 -40.61 17.48
C ALA A 153 -4.67 -39.86 17.51
N MET A 154 -4.56 -38.80 16.70
CA MET A 154 -3.39 -37.93 16.67
C MET A 154 -3.73 -36.53 17.19
N VAL A 155 -2.80 -35.92 17.93
CA VAL A 155 -2.89 -34.51 18.33
C VAL A 155 -2.76 -33.64 17.08
N LYS A 156 -3.84 -32.97 16.70
CA LYS A 156 -3.87 -32.02 15.57
C LYS A 156 -4.45 -30.68 16.03
N ARG A 157 -4.17 -29.63 15.27
CA ARG A 157 -4.78 -28.31 15.52
C ARG A 157 -6.28 -28.39 15.30
N CYS A 158 -7.05 -27.67 16.10
CA CYS A 158 -8.52 -27.72 16.12
C CYS A 158 -9.19 -27.45 14.76
N GLY A 159 -8.51 -26.75 13.84
CA GLY A 159 -8.99 -26.54 12.47
C GLY A 159 -8.97 -27.77 11.55
N VAL A 160 -8.45 -28.92 12.00
CA VAL A 160 -8.36 -30.15 11.21
C VAL A 160 -9.37 -31.17 11.76
N ARG A 161 -10.51 -31.34 11.09
CA ARG A 161 -11.65 -32.20 11.52
C ARG A 161 -11.52 -33.68 11.12
N GLY A 162 -10.30 -34.19 11.00
CA GLY A 162 -10.06 -35.60 10.67
C GLY A 162 -8.74 -35.77 9.93
N TRP A 163 -8.26 -37.01 9.82
CA TRP A 163 -7.09 -37.33 9.02
C TRP A 163 -7.26 -38.68 8.33
N MET A 164 -6.67 -38.81 7.14
CA MET A 164 -6.72 -40.01 6.32
C MET A 164 -5.45 -40.84 6.54
N CYS A 165 -5.60 -42.11 6.92
CA CYS A 165 -4.46 -42.99 7.20
C CYS A 165 -3.89 -43.71 5.97
N GLY A 166 -4.55 -43.59 4.81
CA GLY A 166 -4.13 -44.21 3.54
C GLY A 166 -4.42 -45.70 3.40
N ARG A 167 -4.96 -46.38 4.43
CA ARG A 167 -5.41 -47.79 4.35
C ARG A 167 -6.73 -47.91 3.59
N VAL A 168 -7.04 -49.07 3.03
CA VAL A 168 -8.37 -49.34 2.42
C VAL A 168 -9.48 -49.18 3.46
N CYS A 169 -10.58 -48.55 3.06
CA CYS A 169 -11.69 -48.19 3.94
C CYS A 169 -12.37 -49.45 4.50
N GLY A 170 -12.76 -50.39 3.63
CA GLY A 170 -13.34 -51.67 3.99
C GLY A 170 -14.61 -51.55 4.84
N ARG A 171 -15.38 -50.46 4.70
CA ARG A 171 -16.76 -50.34 5.19
C ARG A 171 -17.71 -50.97 4.16
N GLU A 172 -18.80 -51.56 4.63
CA GLU A 172 -19.87 -52.05 3.75
C GLU A 172 -20.53 -50.87 3.03
N LEU A 173 -20.73 -51.00 1.72
CA LEU A 173 -21.45 -50.03 0.89
C LEU A 173 -22.95 -50.12 1.21
N ASP A 174 -23.74 -49.11 0.82
CA ASP A 174 -25.18 -49.06 1.09
C ASP A 174 -25.98 -50.26 0.54
N CYS A 175 -25.39 -51.05 -0.38
CA CYS A 175 -25.96 -52.30 -0.87
C CYS A 175 -25.83 -53.49 0.09
N GLY A 176 -25.07 -53.38 1.18
CA GLY A 176 -24.90 -54.42 2.20
C GLY A 176 -24.15 -55.69 1.76
N LEU A 177 -23.84 -55.83 0.46
CA LEU A 177 -23.19 -57.01 -0.12
C LEU A 177 -21.75 -56.76 -0.58
N HIS A 178 -21.35 -55.49 -0.78
CA HIS A 178 -20.04 -55.13 -1.29
C HIS A 178 -19.29 -54.19 -0.33
N SER A 179 -17.97 -54.33 -0.28
CA SER A 179 -17.10 -53.54 0.60
C SER A 179 -16.35 -52.44 -0.15
N CYS A 180 -16.12 -51.30 0.50
CA CYS A 180 -15.45 -50.16 -0.11
C CYS A 180 -13.93 -50.42 -0.30
N GLU A 181 -13.51 -50.52 -1.56
CA GLU A 181 -12.10 -50.70 -1.95
C GLU A 181 -11.28 -49.40 -1.97
N GLN A 182 -11.92 -48.24 -1.76
CA GLN A 182 -11.21 -46.97 -1.78
C GLN A 182 -10.27 -46.81 -0.58
N ARG A 183 -9.17 -46.08 -0.77
CA ARG A 183 -8.31 -45.63 0.33
C ARG A 183 -9.11 -44.76 1.29
N CYS A 184 -8.71 -44.72 2.56
CA CYS A 184 -9.36 -43.97 3.63
C CYS A 184 -9.71 -42.56 3.14
N HIS A 185 -10.99 -42.31 2.98
CA HIS A 185 -11.56 -41.08 2.46
C HIS A 185 -12.44 -40.42 3.51
N ASP A 186 -12.75 -39.16 3.30
CA ASP A 186 -13.74 -38.42 4.08
C ASP A 186 -15.15 -38.71 3.51
N GLY A 187 -16.18 -38.77 4.37
CA GLY A 187 -17.58 -39.01 3.97
C GLY A 187 -18.09 -40.47 4.01
N GLN A 188 -19.36 -40.66 3.60
CA GLN A 188 -19.96 -41.98 3.34
C GLN A 188 -19.32 -42.62 2.10
N CYS A 189 -19.27 -43.96 2.06
CA CYS A 189 -18.79 -44.69 0.90
C CYS A 189 -19.81 -44.53 -0.25
N GLY A 190 -19.34 -44.32 -1.48
CA GLY A 190 -20.21 -44.05 -2.64
C GLY A 190 -21.07 -45.22 -3.06
N GLU A 191 -21.94 -45.00 -4.04
CA GLU A 191 -22.85 -46.03 -4.57
C GLU A 191 -22.09 -47.22 -5.16
N CYS A 192 -22.69 -48.40 -5.05
CA CYS A 192 -22.16 -49.62 -5.63
C CYS A 192 -22.20 -49.55 -7.16
N GLY A 193 -21.04 -49.60 -7.82
CA GLY A 193 -20.93 -49.54 -9.29
C GLY A 193 -21.30 -50.84 -10.02
N GLU A 194 -21.64 -51.91 -9.28
CA GLU A 194 -22.06 -53.19 -9.86
C GLU A 194 -23.47 -53.09 -10.46
N MET A 195 -23.61 -53.59 -11.69
CA MET A 195 -24.87 -53.62 -12.44
C MET A 195 -25.53 -54.99 -12.28
N ILE A 196 -26.75 -55.02 -11.75
CA ILE A 196 -27.58 -56.22 -11.60
C ILE A 196 -28.71 -56.21 -12.63
N GLU A 197 -29.07 -57.38 -13.17
CA GLU A 197 -30.21 -57.54 -14.07
C GLU A 197 -31.50 -57.62 -13.26
N GLN A 198 -32.39 -56.62 -13.38
CA GLN A 198 -33.70 -56.62 -12.75
C GLN A 198 -34.82 -56.74 -13.78
N SER A 199 -35.83 -57.56 -13.49
CA SER A 199 -37.07 -57.65 -14.27
C SER A 199 -38.05 -56.53 -13.91
N CYS A 200 -38.85 -56.08 -14.89
CA CYS A 200 -39.94 -55.12 -14.67
C CYS A 200 -40.89 -55.62 -13.57
N VAL A 201 -41.46 -54.72 -12.76
CA VAL A 201 -42.56 -55.02 -11.82
C VAL A 201 -43.76 -55.70 -12.51
N CYS A 202 -43.94 -55.43 -13.80
CA CYS A 202 -44.93 -56.05 -14.68
C CYS A 202 -44.53 -57.42 -15.26
N GLY A 203 -43.29 -57.86 -15.09
CA GLY A 203 -42.73 -59.11 -15.62
C GLY A 203 -42.43 -59.15 -17.13
N ARG A 204 -42.67 -58.04 -17.87
CA ARG A 204 -42.63 -58.07 -19.35
C ARG A 204 -41.27 -57.81 -20.00
N GLU A 205 -40.30 -57.28 -19.26
CA GLU A 205 -38.98 -56.91 -19.77
C GLU A 205 -37.93 -57.04 -18.64
N SER A 206 -36.63 -57.18 -18.96
CA SER A 206 -35.51 -57.04 -18.00
C SER A 206 -34.52 -55.97 -18.45
N LYS A 207 -33.89 -55.28 -17.49
CA LYS A 207 -32.88 -54.24 -17.76
C LYS A 207 -31.77 -54.29 -16.72
N GLN A 208 -30.53 -54.06 -17.14
CA GLN A 208 -29.41 -53.91 -16.21
C GLN A 208 -29.45 -52.55 -15.52
N LEU A 209 -29.46 -52.56 -14.20
CA LEU A 209 -29.54 -51.39 -13.35
C LEU A 209 -28.50 -51.50 -12.24
N GLY A 210 -28.08 -50.37 -11.67
CA GLY A 210 -27.16 -50.39 -10.53
C GLY A 210 -27.73 -51.18 -9.35
N CYS A 211 -26.85 -51.77 -8.54
CA CYS A 211 -27.22 -52.59 -7.38
C CYS A 211 -28.20 -51.90 -6.40
N THR A 212 -28.17 -50.57 -6.31
CA THR A 212 -29.06 -49.73 -5.48
C THR A 212 -30.31 -49.21 -6.22
N ALA A 213 -30.51 -49.59 -7.48
CA ALA A 213 -31.65 -49.09 -8.25
C ALA A 213 -32.98 -49.66 -7.73
N PRO A 214 -34.02 -48.82 -7.57
CA PRO A 214 -35.34 -49.26 -7.15
C PRO A 214 -35.97 -50.24 -8.17
N PRO A 215 -37.01 -51.01 -7.76
CA PRO A 215 -37.67 -51.98 -8.63
C PRO A 215 -38.10 -51.35 -9.95
N TRP A 216 -37.63 -51.92 -11.04
CA TRP A 216 -37.78 -51.33 -12.36
C TRP A 216 -39.21 -51.36 -12.88
N GLN A 217 -39.71 -50.23 -13.38
CA GLN A 217 -41.01 -50.11 -14.04
C GLN A 217 -40.80 -49.68 -15.49
N CYS A 218 -41.43 -50.39 -16.44
CA CYS A 218 -41.37 -50.01 -17.85
C CYS A 218 -42.28 -48.81 -18.13
N SER A 219 -42.01 -48.05 -19.19
CA SER A 219 -42.82 -46.89 -19.60
C SER A 219 -44.07 -47.26 -20.41
N GLN A 220 -44.46 -48.54 -20.42
CA GLN A 220 -45.62 -49.01 -21.17
C GLN A 220 -46.92 -48.72 -20.40
N VAL A 221 -47.89 -48.11 -21.09
CA VAL A 221 -49.25 -47.95 -20.57
C VAL A 221 -49.94 -49.31 -20.45
N CYS A 222 -50.67 -49.54 -19.36
CA CYS A 222 -51.31 -50.83 -19.09
C CYS A 222 -52.32 -51.20 -20.20
N GLY A 223 -53.11 -50.23 -20.67
CA GLY A 223 -53.99 -50.38 -21.84
C GLY A 223 -55.23 -51.25 -21.63
N GLU A 224 -55.35 -51.95 -20.48
CA GLU A 224 -56.53 -52.76 -20.18
C GLU A 224 -57.79 -51.91 -19.96
N LEU A 225 -58.95 -52.48 -20.33
CA LEU A 225 -60.25 -51.85 -20.14
C LEU A 225 -60.55 -51.72 -18.64
N LEU A 226 -60.80 -50.50 -18.17
CA LEU A 226 -61.28 -50.24 -16.81
C LEU A 226 -62.67 -50.89 -16.63
N SER A 227 -63.09 -51.12 -15.39
CA SER A 227 -64.37 -51.78 -15.06
C SER A 227 -65.63 -51.13 -15.66
N CYS A 228 -65.53 -49.91 -16.19
CA CYS A 228 -66.60 -49.22 -16.91
C CYS A 228 -66.74 -49.61 -18.40
N GLY A 229 -65.86 -50.45 -18.96
CA GLY A 229 -65.95 -50.94 -20.34
C GLY A 229 -65.65 -49.93 -21.47
N CYS A 230 -65.73 -48.62 -21.20
CA CYS A 230 -65.53 -47.57 -22.23
C CYS A 230 -64.20 -46.80 -22.13
N HIS A 231 -63.39 -47.03 -21.09
CA HIS A 231 -62.14 -46.30 -20.87
C HIS A 231 -60.98 -47.28 -20.62
N SER A 232 -59.83 -47.04 -21.27
CA SER A 232 -58.62 -47.81 -21.04
C SER A 232 -57.79 -47.22 -19.90
N CYS A 233 -57.08 -48.09 -19.17
CA CYS A 233 -56.19 -47.71 -18.10
C CYS A 233 -55.00 -46.92 -18.67
N GLN A 234 -54.97 -45.61 -18.40
CA GLN A 234 -53.88 -44.71 -18.79
C GLN A 234 -52.69 -44.73 -17.80
N ARG A 235 -52.71 -45.65 -16.82
CA ARG A 235 -51.61 -45.78 -15.85
C ARG A 235 -50.42 -46.45 -16.53
N VAL A 236 -49.26 -45.86 -16.36
CA VAL A 236 -47.96 -46.44 -16.77
C VAL A 236 -47.60 -47.50 -15.73
N CYS A 237 -47.32 -48.73 -16.19
CA CYS A 237 -46.83 -49.90 -15.44
C CYS A 237 -47.19 -49.94 -13.94
N HIS A 238 -48.24 -50.67 -13.56
CA HIS A 238 -48.59 -50.93 -12.16
C HIS A 238 -48.71 -52.43 -11.88
N SER A 239 -48.46 -52.81 -10.62
CA SER A 239 -48.75 -54.15 -10.10
C SER A 239 -50.18 -54.22 -9.54
N GLY A 240 -50.98 -55.19 -9.98
CA GLY A 240 -52.36 -55.43 -9.51
C GLY A 240 -53.46 -55.01 -10.49
N PRO A 241 -54.75 -55.32 -10.21
CA PRO A 241 -55.87 -55.05 -11.12
C PRO A 241 -56.12 -53.54 -11.33
N CYS A 242 -56.57 -53.17 -12.54
CA CYS A 242 -56.94 -51.79 -12.87
C CYS A 242 -58.15 -51.32 -12.02
N GLY A 243 -58.00 -50.25 -11.25
CA GLY A 243 -59.07 -49.71 -10.39
C GLY A 243 -60.26 -49.13 -11.17
N GLY A 244 -61.29 -48.67 -10.46
CA GLY A 244 -62.49 -48.06 -11.06
C GLY A 244 -62.22 -46.75 -11.83
N CYS A 245 -63.13 -46.38 -12.74
CA CYS A 245 -63.01 -45.17 -13.54
C CYS A 245 -63.13 -43.91 -12.66
N PRO A 246 -62.17 -42.96 -12.70
CA PRO A 246 -62.22 -41.72 -11.91
C PRO A 246 -63.33 -40.75 -12.35
N ARG A 247 -64.00 -41.02 -13.47
CA ARG A 247 -65.18 -40.28 -13.95
C ARG A 247 -66.50 -41.00 -13.63
N SER A 248 -66.46 -42.17 -13.00
CA SER A 248 -67.64 -42.92 -12.58
C SER A 248 -67.92 -42.64 -11.11
N GLY A 249 -69.09 -42.06 -10.84
CA GLY A 249 -69.53 -41.65 -9.51
C GLY A 249 -70.26 -40.30 -9.54
N THR A 250 -70.80 -39.89 -8.40
CA THR A 250 -71.55 -38.64 -8.25
C THR A 250 -70.64 -37.43 -8.47
N ARG A 251 -70.95 -36.58 -9.46
CA ARG A 251 -70.15 -35.40 -9.81
C ARG A 251 -70.90 -34.13 -9.41
N THR A 252 -70.23 -33.22 -8.72
CA THR A 252 -70.81 -31.95 -8.25
C THR A 252 -70.67 -30.82 -9.28
N CYS A 253 -71.57 -29.82 -9.27
CA CYS A 253 -71.40 -28.58 -10.01
C CYS A 253 -70.05 -27.90 -9.69
N PRO A 254 -69.54 -26.99 -10.56
CA PRO A 254 -68.36 -26.17 -10.26
C PRO A 254 -68.46 -25.37 -8.95
N CYS A 255 -69.67 -25.15 -8.45
CA CYS A 255 -70.00 -24.49 -7.21
C CYS A 255 -70.06 -25.39 -5.95
N GLY A 256 -70.03 -26.71 -6.11
CA GLY A 256 -70.19 -27.71 -5.03
C GLY A 256 -71.61 -27.88 -4.45
N LYS A 257 -72.61 -27.14 -4.93
CA LYS A 257 -73.98 -27.13 -4.35
C LYS A 257 -74.95 -28.19 -4.89
N THR A 258 -74.77 -28.67 -6.12
CA THR A 258 -75.64 -29.69 -6.72
C THR A 258 -74.83 -30.91 -7.11
N GLU A 259 -75.29 -32.07 -6.70
CA GLU A 259 -74.75 -33.38 -7.04
C GLU A 259 -75.53 -33.96 -8.22
N HIS A 260 -74.83 -34.46 -9.23
CA HIS A 260 -75.43 -35.11 -10.38
C HIS A 260 -74.81 -36.50 -10.57
N ASP A 261 -75.64 -37.52 -10.70
CA ASP A 261 -75.22 -38.88 -11.09
C ASP A 261 -75.34 -38.98 -12.61
N ILE A 262 -74.22 -38.74 -13.30
CA ILE A 262 -74.16 -38.66 -14.76
C ILE A 262 -73.15 -39.70 -15.26
N PRO A 263 -73.43 -40.40 -16.37
CA PRO A 263 -72.46 -41.29 -17.01
C PRO A 263 -71.13 -40.59 -17.29
N CYS A 264 -70.03 -41.35 -17.23
CA CYS A 264 -68.67 -40.86 -17.38
C CYS A 264 -68.35 -40.15 -18.72
N THR A 265 -69.27 -40.24 -19.71
CA THR A 265 -69.22 -39.66 -21.05
C THR A 265 -69.79 -38.24 -21.15
N GLU A 266 -70.54 -37.77 -20.16
CA GLU A 266 -71.23 -36.47 -20.22
C GLU A 266 -70.61 -35.44 -19.26
N GLU A 267 -70.75 -34.15 -19.58
CA GLU A 267 -70.24 -33.04 -18.79
C GLU A 267 -71.29 -32.51 -17.81
N VAL A 268 -70.86 -32.20 -16.58
CA VAL A 268 -71.76 -31.70 -15.53
C VAL A 268 -72.15 -30.26 -15.84
N ALA A 269 -73.46 -29.97 -15.96
CA ALA A 269 -73.96 -28.63 -16.22
C ALA A 269 -73.78 -27.68 -15.00
N THR A 270 -73.69 -26.37 -15.27
CA THR A 270 -73.76 -25.36 -14.21
C THR A 270 -75.15 -25.33 -13.60
N CYS A 271 -75.25 -25.35 -12.26
CA CYS A 271 -76.52 -25.38 -11.52
C CYS A 271 -77.43 -24.14 -11.67
N LYS A 272 -77.01 -23.13 -12.46
CA LYS A 272 -77.66 -21.82 -12.67
C LYS A 272 -77.93 -20.99 -11.39
N ASP A 273 -77.59 -21.50 -10.21
CA ASP A 273 -77.65 -20.79 -8.94
C ASP A 273 -76.45 -19.83 -8.75
N THR A 274 -76.55 -18.93 -7.78
CA THR A 274 -75.50 -17.96 -7.45
C THR A 274 -74.25 -18.69 -6.95
N CYS A 275 -73.09 -18.39 -7.55
CA CYS A 275 -71.82 -19.07 -7.31
C CYS A 275 -71.42 -19.08 -5.82
N GLY A 276 -71.57 -17.95 -5.12
CA GLY A 276 -71.40 -17.87 -3.66
C GLY A 276 -69.97 -18.05 -3.13
N LYS A 277 -68.99 -18.36 -3.99
CA LYS A 277 -67.56 -18.42 -3.64
C LYS A 277 -67.02 -17.05 -3.25
N ASP A 278 -66.10 -17.03 -2.30
CA ASP A 278 -65.46 -15.78 -1.86
C ASP A 278 -64.58 -15.22 -2.98
N LEU A 279 -64.72 -13.92 -3.24
CA LEU A 279 -63.87 -13.20 -4.20
C LEU A 279 -62.47 -12.99 -3.61
N LEU A 280 -61.48 -12.67 -4.44
CA LEU A 280 -60.09 -12.36 -4.03
C LEU A 280 -59.97 -11.29 -2.91
N CYS A 281 -60.99 -10.45 -2.72
CA CYS A 281 -61.04 -9.47 -1.64
C CYS A 281 -61.43 -10.05 -0.27
N SER A 282 -61.78 -11.35 -0.20
CA SER A 282 -62.19 -12.14 0.98
C SER A 282 -63.33 -11.57 1.83
N GLN A 283 -63.86 -10.40 1.47
CA GLN A 283 -64.92 -9.68 2.18
C GLN A 283 -66.25 -9.72 1.41
N HIS A 284 -66.25 -10.13 0.14
CA HIS A 284 -67.44 -10.17 -0.71
C HIS A 284 -67.56 -11.51 -1.44
N LYS A 285 -68.81 -11.99 -1.57
CA LYS A 285 -69.15 -13.25 -2.25
C LYS A 285 -69.52 -13.00 -3.72
N CYS A 286 -69.23 -13.97 -4.58
CA CYS A 286 -69.54 -13.88 -6.01
C CYS A 286 -71.06 -13.92 -6.24
N MET A 287 -71.63 -12.81 -6.74
CA MET A 287 -73.04 -12.65 -7.07
C MET A 287 -73.39 -13.09 -8.51
N ARG A 288 -72.43 -13.69 -9.25
CA ARG A 288 -72.68 -14.19 -10.60
C ARG A 288 -73.34 -15.58 -10.56
N PRO A 289 -74.12 -15.95 -11.59
CA PRO A 289 -74.55 -17.33 -11.79
C PRO A 289 -73.34 -18.28 -11.82
N CYS A 290 -73.56 -19.54 -11.46
CA CYS A 290 -72.54 -20.59 -11.52
C CYS A 290 -71.87 -20.59 -12.90
N HIS A 291 -70.55 -20.40 -12.89
CA HIS A 291 -69.74 -20.22 -14.09
C HIS A 291 -68.52 -21.12 -14.03
N TYR A 292 -67.96 -21.43 -15.20
CA TYR A 292 -66.67 -22.09 -15.30
C TYR A 292 -65.55 -21.04 -15.16
N GLY A 293 -64.47 -21.34 -14.44
CA GLY A 293 -63.32 -20.45 -14.21
C GLY A 293 -63.33 -19.65 -12.89
N PRO A 294 -62.26 -18.87 -12.60
CA PRO A 294 -62.11 -18.09 -11.37
C PRO A 294 -63.05 -16.87 -11.31
N CYS A 295 -63.50 -16.48 -10.11
CA CYS A 295 -64.42 -15.36 -9.94
C CYS A 295 -63.73 -13.99 -10.21
N GLY A 296 -64.43 -13.06 -10.86
CA GLY A 296 -63.90 -11.75 -11.30
C GLY A 296 -63.67 -10.71 -10.20
N GLN A 297 -63.29 -9.48 -10.59
CA GLN A 297 -63.02 -8.38 -9.65
C GLN A 297 -64.28 -7.89 -8.92
N CYS A 298 -64.13 -7.46 -7.67
CA CYS A 298 -65.24 -6.96 -6.87
C CYS A 298 -65.62 -5.52 -7.25
N LEU A 299 -66.88 -5.32 -7.67
CA LEU A 299 -67.44 -4.02 -8.06
C LEU A 299 -68.16 -3.28 -6.93
N GLN A 300 -68.15 -3.80 -5.69
CA GLN A 300 -68.82 -3.14 -4.57
C GLN A 300 -68.04 -1.92 -4.06
N MET A 301 -68.76 -0.90 -3.59
CA MET A 301 -68.16 0.30 -3.01
C MET A 301 -67.67 0.02 -1.60
N ALA A 302 -66.38 0.26 -1.35
CA ALA A 302 -65.77 0.13 -0.03
C ALA A 302 -65.08 1.45 0.36
N VAL A 303 -65.13 1.80 1.65
CA VAL A 303 -64.35 2.92 2.17
C VAL A 303 -62.89 2.49 2.20
N ARG A 304 -62.05 3.11 1.38
CA ARG A 304 -60.60 2.91 1.44
C ARG A 304 -59.90 4.19 1.86
N GLY A 305 -58.98 4.05 2.81
CA GLY A 305 -58.01 5.08 3.11
C GLY A 305 -57.07 5.32 1.92
N CYS A 306 -56.73 6.58 1.68
CA CYS A 306 -55.72 6.93 0.70
C CYS A 306 -54.40 6.26 1.06
N ARG A 307 -53.58 5.90 0.06
CA ARG A 307 -52.19 5.43 0.27
C ARG A 307 -51.34 6.37 1.16
N CYS A 308 -51.67 7.67 1.19
CA CYS A 308 -51.02 8.66 2.04
C CYS A 308 -51.49 8.65 3.52
N GLY A 309 -52.54 7.90 3.85
CA GLY A 309 -53.16 7.78 5.18
C GLY A 309 -53.97 9.01 5.65
N LYS A 310 -54.08 10.06 4.81
CA LYS A 310 -54.61 11.38 5.24
C LYS A 310 -56.08 11.64 4.93
N LYS A 311 -56.68 10.88 4.01
CA LYS A 311 -58.06 11.07 3.55
C LYS A 311 -58.67 9.70 3.25
N GLU A 312 -59.95 9.54 3.49
CA GLU A 312 -60.72 8.34 3.16
C GLU A 312 -61.83 8.72 2.18
N LYS A 313 -62.10 7.86 1.20
CA LYS A 313 -63.19 8.06 0.23
C LYS A 313 -63.79 6.70 -0.15
N GLN A 314 -65.09 6.67 -0.43
CA GLN A 314 -65.71 5.49 -1.04
C GLN A 314 -65.21 5.32 -2.49
N VAL A 315 -64.60 4.19 -2.75
CA VAL A 315 -64.12 3.76 -4.08
C VAL A 315 -64.51 2.31 -4.31
N THR A 316 -64.50 1.85 -5.56
CA THR A 316 -64.70 0.44 -5.90
C THR A 316 -63.65 -0.42 -5.18
N CYS A 317 -64.05 -1.57 -4.62
CA CYS A 317 -63.18 -2.41 -3.79
C CYS A 317 -61.86 -2.81 -4.48
N SER A 318 -61.87 -2.94 -5.81
CA SER A 318 -60.70 -3.21 -6.65
C SER A 318 -59.81 -2.00 -6.96
N SER A 319 -60.27 -0.78 -6.70
CA SER A 319 -59.58 0.47 -7.07
C SER A 319 -58.86 1.13 -5.89
N GLU A 320 -57.63 1.58 -6.10
CA GLU A 320 -56.86 2.35 -5.11
C GLU A 320 -57.25 3.84 -5.12
N TYR A 321 -57.32 4.46 -3.94
CA TYR A 321 -57.56 5.92 -3.79
C TYR A 321 -56.24 6.70 -3.59
N LEU A 322 -55.99 7.70 -4.44
CA LEU A 322 -54.82 8.59 -4.37
C LEU A 322 -55.22 10.05 -4.10
N CYS A 323 -54.60 10.68 -3.09
CA CYS A 323 -54.86 12.05 -2.65
C CYS A 323 -54.06 13.08 -3.47
N GLU A 324 -54.61 14.25 -3.79
CA GLU A 324 -53.86 15.33 -4.49
C GLU A 324 -52.89 16.12 -3.59
N ALA A 325 -52.80 15.76 -2.31
CA ALA A 325 -51.96 16.46 -1.34
C ALA A 325 -50.48 16.35 -1.69
N LYS A 326 -49.80 17.49 -1.83
CA LYS A 326 -48.34 17.57 -2.06
C LYS A 326 -47.58 17.26 -0.77
N CYS A 327 -46.53 16.45 -0.87
CA CYS A 327 -45.68 16.12 0.28
C CYS A 327 -44.70 17.25 0.60
N SER A 328 -44.78 17.81 1.81
CA SER A 328 -43.88 18.86 2.34
C SER A 328 -42.63 18.31 3.06
N ARG A 329 -42.51 16.99 3.20
CA ARG A 329 -41.38 16.36 3.90
C ARG A 329 -40.06 16.61 3.13
N MET A 330 -39.00 16.92 3.88
CA MET A 330 -37.64 16.98 3.31
C MET A 330 -37.22 15.60 2.83
N ARG A 331 -36.61 15.53 1.63
CA ARG A 331 -35.98 14.30 1.13
C ARG A 331 -34.75 13.97 1.98
N GLN A 332 -34.25 12.74 1.87
CA GLN A 332 -33.04 12.28 2.58
C GLN A 332 -31.79 13.13 2.32
N CYS A 333 -31.79 13.98 1.27
CA CYS A 333 -30.70 14.91 1.01
C CYS A 333 -30.70 16.18 1.90
N GLY A 334 -31.74 16.39 2.72
CA GLY A 334 -31.85 17.53 3.65
C GLY A 334 -32.01 18.92 3.01
N ARG A 335 -31.93 19.02 1.67
CA ARG A 335 -31.96 20.30 0.93
C ARG A 335 -33.19 20.48 0.04
N HIS A 336 -33.81 19.38 -0.40
CA HIS A 336 -34.92 19.42 -1.36
C HIS A 336 -36.18 18.81 -0.77
N GLN A 337 -37.34 19.43 -1.01
CA GLN A 337 -38.66 18.95 -0.58
C GLN A 337 -39.21 17.92 -1.58
N CYS A 338 -40.01 16.95 -1.10
CA CYS A 338 -40.57 15.90 -1.97
C CYS A 338 -41.48 16.44 -3.07
N ARG A 339 -42.44 17.33 -2.73
CA ARG A 339 -43.45 17.97 -3.61
C ARG A 339 -44.33 17.03 -4.43
N ARG A 340 -44.18 15.70 -4.33
CA ARG A 340 -45.00 14.68 -5.02
C ARG A 340 -46.43 14.64 -4.46
N LYS A 341 -47.42 14.46 -5.33
CA LYS A 341 -48.83 14.18 -4.95
C LYS A 341 -48.92 12.77 -4.38
N CYS A 342 -49.67 12.57 -3.29
CA CYS A 342 -49.87 11.28 -2.62
C CYS A 342 -48.55 10.52 -2.29
N CYS A 343 -47.74 11.05 -1.36
CA CYS A 343 -46.55 10.33 -0.89
C CYS A 343 -46.87 9.47 0.34
N ASP A 344 -46.46 8.21 0.31
CA ASP A 344 -46.58 7.16 1.34
C ASP A 344 -45.47 7.25 2.41
N GLY A 345 -44.80 8.39 2.53
CA GLY A 345 -43.71 8.61 3.48
C GLY A 345 -42.36 8.04 3.05
N ARG A 346 -42.30 7.16 2.04
CA ARG A 346 -41.06 6.66 1.42
C ARG A 346 -40.69 7.54 0.22
N CYS A 347 -40.02 8.66 0.50
CA CYS A 347 -39.55 9.57 -0.54
C CYS A 347 -38.33 8.98 -1.26
N LEU A 348 -38.43 8.84 -2.59
CA LEU A 348 -37.31 8.44 -3.45
C LEU A 348 -36.11 9.41 -3.36
N PRO A 349 -34.91 8.97 -3.76
CA PRO A 349 -33.71 9.81 -3.82
C PRO A 349 -33.91 11.11 -4.61
N CYS A 350 -33.06 12.10 -4.34
CA CYS A 350 -33.16 13.38 -5.02
C CYS A 350 -32.42 13.39 -6.35
N GLU A 351 -33.15 13.59 -7.45
CA GLU A 351 -32.61 13.66 -8.82
C GLU A 351 -32.05 15.05 -9.19
N GLN A 352 -32.19 16.04 -8.32
CA GLN A 352 -31.66 17.39 -8.57
C GLN A 352 -30.13 17.38 -8.55
N VAL A 353 -29.50 18.19 -9.39
CA VAL A 353 -28.03 18.32 -9.42
C VAL A 353 -27.50 18.94 -8.12
N CYS A 354 -26.33 18.48 -7.66
CA CYS A 354 -25.77 18.96 -6.39
C CYS A 354 -25.29 20.42 -6.44
N GLY A 355 -24.64 20.85 -7.53
CA GLY A 355 -24.23 22.23 -7.79
C GLY A 355 -23.14 22.82 -6.87
N ARG A 356 -22.63 22.06 -5.90
CA ARG A 356 -21.58 22.49 -4.96
C ARG A 356 -20.23 22.65 -5.69
N THR A 357 -19.46 23.67 -5.35
CA THR A 357 -18.11 23.89 -5.89
C THR A 357 -17.18 22.75 -5.45
N LEU A 358 -16.54 22.09 -6.40
CA LEU A 358 -15.64 20.96 -6.15
C LEU A 358 -14.32 21.44 -5.52
N GLY A 359 -13.56 20.51 -4.94
CA GLY A 359 -12.24 20.81 -4.35
C GLY A 359 -11.23 21.44 -5.31
N CYS A 360 -11.44 21.34 -6.63
CA CYS A 360 -10.62 22.03 -7.65
C CYS A 360 -10.93 23.54 -7.78
N ARG A 361 -11.96 24.06 -7.10
CA ARG A 361 -12.44 25.46 -7.13
C ARG A 361 -12.87 26.03 -8.49
N ASN A 362 -12.61 25.32 -9.58
CA ASN A 362 -12.96 25.75 -10.94
C ASN A 362 -14.24 25.08 -11.49
N HIS A 363 -14.68 23.95 -10.92
CA HIS A 363 -15.82 23.19 -11.44
C HIS A 363 -16.91 22.97 -10.38
N LYS A 364 -18.17 22.85 -10.82
CA LYS A 364 -19.34 22.55 -9.98
C LYS A 364 -19.71 21.08 -10.09
N CYS A 365 -20.23 20.50 -9.01
CA CYS A 365 -20.67 19.11 -8.96
C CYS A 365 -21.90 18.89 -9.86
N ALA A 366 -21.72 18.14 -10.95
CA ALA A 366 -22.79 17.75 -11.88
C ALA A 366 -23.55 16.49 -11.43
N ALA A 367 -23.11 15.82 -10.36
CA ALA A 367 -23.75 14.60 -9.87
C ALA A 367 -25.14 14.89 -9.26
N PRO A 368 -26.05 13.90 -9.24
CA PRO A 368 -27.29 13.96 -8.46
C PRO A 368 -27.00 14.30 -7.00
N CYS A 369 -27.98 14.91 -6.34
CA CYS A 369 -27.86 15.39 -4.98
C CYS A 369 -27.51 14.22 -4.05
N HIS A 370 -26.32 14.29 -3.47
CA HIS A 370 -25.77 13.29 -2.57
C HIS A 370 -25.53 13.88 -1.19
N VAL A 371 -25.52 13.03 -0.17
CA VAL A 371 -25.15 13.40 1.20
C VAL A 371 -23.62 13.36 1.31
N GLY A 372 -23.02 14.25 2.12
CA GLY A 372 -21.55 14.31 2.33
C GLY A 372 -20.77 15.22 1.36
N ARG A 373 -19.44 15.06 1.32
CA ARG A 373 -18.51 15.85 0.48
C ARG A 373 -18.65 15.49 -1.00
N CYS A 374 -18.50 16.46 -1.89
CA CYS A 374 -18.59 16.21 -3.33
C CYS A 374 -17.38 15.42 -3.83
N TYR A 375 -17.64 14.57 -4.83
CA TYR A 375 -16.61 13.78 -5.49
C TYR A 375 -15.50 14.65 -6.08
N PRO A 376 -14.27 14.13 -6.19
CA PRO A 376 -13.20 14.80 -6.89
C PRO A 376 -13.59 15.15 -8.33
N CYS A 377 -12.98 16.20 -8.87
CA CYS A 377 -13.19 16.57 -10.25
C CYS A 377 -12.66 15.47 -11.18
N ILE A 378 -13.54 14.95 -12.05
CA ILE A 378 -13.21 13.93 -13.06
C ILE A 378 -12.42 14.48 -14.25
N LEU A 379 -12.35 15.81 -14.38
CA LEU A 379 -11.61 16.45 -15.45
C LEU A 379 -10.11 16.37 -15.16
N THR A 380 -9.35 16.08 -16.20
CA THR A 380 -7.89 16.11 -16.17
C THR A 380 -7.39 17.47 -16.63
N ALA A 381 -6.17 17.81 -16.22
CA ALA A 381 -5.44 18.99 -16.65
C ALA A 381 -4.03 18.56 -17.06
N GLU A 382 -3.51 19.20 -18.10
CA GLU A 382 -2.16 18.95 -18.59
C GLU A 382 -1.13 19.76 -17.78
N VAL A 383 -0.05 19.09 -17.39
CA VAL A 383 1.12 19.68 -16.76
C VAL A 383 2.33 19.34 -17.60
N SER A 384 3.08 20.36 -18.03
CA SER A 384 4.23 20.21 -18.92
C SER A 384 5.56 20.51 -18.22
N CYS A 385 6.66 19.92 -18.71
CA CYS A 385 8.03 20.28 -18.29
C CYS A 385 8.36 21.75 -18.65
N ALA A 386 9.43 22.29 -18.07
CA ALA A 386 9.93 23.62 -18.44
C ALA A 386 10.30 23.73 -19.93
N CYS A 387 10.73 22.61 -20.51
CA CYS A 387 11.00 22.44 -21.94
C CYS A 387 9.76 22.33 -22.84
N LYS A 388 8.55 22.21 -22.27
CA LYS A 388 7.28 21.85 -22.92
C LYS A 388 7.26 20.53 -23.72
N THR A 389 8.39 19.82 -23.85
CA THR A 389 8.50 18.56 -24.60
C THR A 389 7.81 17.37 -23.93
N THR A 390 7.84 17.31 -22.60
CA THR A 390 7.20 16.22 -21.84
C THR A 390 5.95 16.74 -21.18
N THR A 391 4.79 16.21 -21.57
CA THR A 391 3.48 16.51 -20.99
C THR A 391 2.99 15.34 -20.15
N GLY A 392 2.30 15.62 -19.05
CA GLY A 392 1.67 14.65 -18.18
C GLY A 392 0.25 15.07 -17.86
N VAL A 393 -0.65 14.11 -17.74
CA VAL A 393 -2.07 14.35 -17.45
C VAL A 393 -2.32 14.09 -15.98
N VAL A 394 -2.81 15.09 -15.24
CA VAL A 394 -3.13 14.96 -13.81
C VAL A 394 -4.58 15.36 -13.54
N PRO A 395 -5.24 14.85 -12.49
CA PRO A 395 -6.57 15.32 -12.12
C PRO A 395 -6.57 16.84 -11.86
N CYS A 396 -7.60 17.55 -12.33
CA CYS A 396 -7.69 19.02 -12.31
C CYS A 396 -7.39 19.63 -10.92
N GLY A 397 -7.88 19.00 -9.84
CA GLY A 397 -7.65 19.46 -8.47
C GLY A 397 -6.19 19.40 -7.99
N LEU A 398 -5.34 18.64 -8.69
CA LEU A 398 -3.94 18.42 -8.35
C LEU A 398 -2.98 19.22 -9.24
N ARG A 399 -3.47 19.97 -10.24
CA ARG A 399 -2.64 20.77 -11.15
C ARG A 399 -1.64 21.70 -10.44
N LYS A 400 -2.07 22.33 -9.33
CA LYS A 400 -1.24 23.30 -8.59
C LYS A 400 -0.27 22.64 -7.60
N THR A 401 -0.53 21.40 -7.18
CA THR A 401 0.22 20.71 -6.11
C THR A 401 1.13 19.61 -6.64
N THR A 402 0.82 19.04 -7.81
CA THR A 402 1.62 17.96 -8.40
C THR A 402 2.87 18.51 -9.05
N LYS A 403 4.02 17.93 -8.70
CA LYS A 403 5.31 18.26 -9.32
C LYS A 403 5.25 17.91 -10.83
N PRO A 404 5.78 18.77 -11.71
CA PRO A 404 5.83 18.49 -13.15
C PRO A 404 6.57 17.17 -13.47
N PRO A 405 6.27 16.52 -14.62
CA PRO A 405 6.93 15.29 -15.02
C PRO A 405 8.45 15.48 -15.18
N ARG A 406 9.24 14.47 -14.77
CA ARG A 406 10.70 14.48 -14.96
C ARG A 406 11.02 14.35 -16.44
N CYS A 407 11.62 15.37 -17.03
CA CYS A 407 12.06 15.32 -18.41
C CYS A 407 13.51 14.80 -18.50
N ARG A 408 13.77 13.89 -19.44
CA ARG A 408 15.11 13.31 -19.72
C ARG A 408 15.86 14.03 -20.84
N GLN A 409 15.29 15.09 -21.41
CA GLN A 409 15.95 15.87 -22.46
C GLN A 409 17.07 16.75 -21.88
N PRO A 410 18.15 16.98 -22.65
CA PRO A 410 19.22 17.88 -22.23
C PRO A 410 18.70 19.30 -22.04
N CYS A 411 19.23 19.99 -21.04
CA CYS A 411 18.88 21.39 -20.78
C CYS A 411 19.34 22.28 -21.94
N ARG A 412 18.44 23.07 -22.53
CA ARG A 412 18.73 24.04 -23.60
C ARG A 412 19.11 25.44 -23.09
N LYS A 413 19.26 25.61 -21.77
CA LYS A 413 19.62 26.91 -21.20
C LYS A 413 21.12 27.14 -21.37
N PRO A 414 21.56 28.31 -21.86
CA PRO A 414 22.98 28.61 -22.00
C PRO A 414 23.66 28.60 -20.61
N PRO A 415 24.91 28.13 -20.51
CA PRO A 415 25.66 28.16 -19.26
C PRO A 415 25.91 29.60 -18.82
N ALA A 416 25.78 29.86 -17.52
CA ALA A 416 26.03 31.17 -16.91
C ALA A 416 27.52 31.42 -16.61
N CYS A 417 28.42 30.64 -17.21
CA CYS A 417 29.87 30.71 -16.99
C CYS A 417 30.61 30.95 -18.31
N HIS A 418 31.92 31.14 -18.27
CA HIS A 418 32.76 31.41 -19.46
C HIS A 418 32.94 30.19 -20.37
N HIS A 419 32.42 29.02 -20.01
CA HIS A 419 32.46 27.81 -20.83
C HIS A 419 31.41 27.88 -21.94
N THR A 420 31.81 27.57 -23.17
CA THR A 420 30.92 27.52 -24.36
C THR A 420 29.88 26.41 -24.26
N GLU A 421 30.26 25.27 -23.69
CA GLU A 421 29.38 24.15 -23.36
C GLU A 421 29.37 23.94 -21.85
N GLY A 422 28.19 24.03 -21.24
CA GLY A 422 28.01 23.75 -19.82
C GLY A 422 28.04 22.26 -19.52
N SER A 423 28.20 21.90 -18.23
CA SER A 423 28.08 20.50 -17.80
C SER A 423 26.75 19.89 -18.28
N PRO A 424 26.77 18.72 -18.93
CA PRO A 424 25.55 18.07 -19.43
C PRO A 424 24.63 17.74 -18.25
N HIS A 425 23.38 18.21 -18.32
CA HIS A 425 22.36 17.92 -17.32
C HIS A 425 20.96 17.93 -17.95
N ASN A 426 20.03 17.24 -17.29
CA ASN A 426 18.65 17.10 -17.77
C ASN A 426 17.82 18.35 -17.47
N CYS A 427 16.72 18.50 -18.20
CA CYS A 427 15.76 19.57 -17.99
C CYS A 427 15.26 19.63 -16.53
N HIS A 428 15.36 20.81 -15.94
CA HIS A 428 14.92 21.11 -14.58
C HIS A 428 14.09 22.39 -14.55
N PHE A 429 13.38 22.61 -13.45
CA PHE A 429 12.75 23.88 -13.14
C PHE A 429 13.71 24.69 -12.24
N GLY A 430 13.80 26.01 -12.44
CA GLY A 430 14.70 26.90 -11.67
C GLY A 430 16.06 27.19 -12.34
N VAL A 431 17.06 27.54 -11.52
CA VAL A 431 18.44 27.91 -11.92
C VAL A 431 19.26 26.66 -12.29
N CYS A 432 20.14 26.76 -13.28
CA CYS A 432 20.98 25.64 -13.72
C CYS A 432 21.93 25.17 -12.60
N PRO A 433 22.23 23.86 -12.51
CA PRO A 433 23.23 23.35 -11.58
C PRO A 433 24.60 24.02 -11.79
N PRO A 434 25.43 24.12 -10.72
CA PRO A 434 26.74 24.72 -10.82
C PRO A 434 27.66 23.95 -11.79
N CYS A 435 28.47 24.69 -12.53
CA CYS A 435 29.40 24.12 -13.49
C CYS A 435 30.51 23.35 -12.75
N LYS A 436 30.66 22.06 -13.06
CA LYS A 436 31.71 21.20 -12.49
C LYS A 436 33.00 21.18 -13.32
N LEU A 437 33.05 21.91 -14.43
CA LEU A 437 34.24 22.00 -15.27
C LEU A 437 35.35 22.76 -14.54
N VAL A 438 36.61 22.45 -14.85
CA VAL A 438 37.77 23.18 -14.32
C VAL A 438 37.76 24.61 -14.88
N CYS A 439 38.11 25.60 -14.07
CA CYS A 439 38.09 27.01 -14.46
C CYS A 439 39.02 27.28 -15.65
N GLY A 440 40.26 26.78 -15.62
CA GLY A 440 41.20 26.83 -16.75
C GLY A 440 41.73 28.22 -17.10
N LYS A 441 41.34 29.28 -16.36
CA LYS A 441 41.89 30.64 -16.56
C LYS A 441 43.38 30.67 -16.19
N ILE A 442 44.18 31.37 -16.98
CA ILE A 442 45.64 31.51 -16.79
C ILE A 442 45.91 32.65 -15.80
N PHE A 443 46.67 32.37 -14.75
CA PHE A 443 47.16 33.37 -13.80
C PHE A 443 48.31 34.20 -14.39
N SER A 444 48.62 35.36 -13.80
CA SER A 444 49.79 36.17 -14.17
C SER A 444 51.14 35.44 -14.04
N CYS A 445 51.20 34.38 -13.23
CA CYS A 445 52.37 33.51 -13.09
C CYS A 445 52.50 32.43 -14.20
N GLY A 446 51.61 32.42 -15.20
CA GLY A 446 51.63 31.44 -16.31
C GLY A 446 50.96 30.10 -16.01
N HIS A 447 50.60 29.81 -14.76
CA HIS A 447 49.88 28.59 -14.38
C HIS A 447 48.37 28.72 -14.62
N SER A 448 47.69 27.58 -14.89
CA SER A 448 46.24 27.52 -15.07
C SER A 448 45.50 27.24 -13.76
N CYS A 449 44.29 27.79 -13.62
CA CYS A 449 43.44 27.57 -12.46
C CYS A 449 42.81 26.16 -12.49
N LEU A 450 43.24 25.31 -11.54
CA LEU A 450 42.77 23.93 -11.35
C LEU A 450 41.48 23.83 -10.52
N ALA A 451 40.96 24.95 -10.02
CA ALA A 451 39.72 24.95 -9.23
C ALA A 451 38.49 24.64 -10.11
N PRO A 452 37.44 24.00 -9.54
CA PRO A 452 36.15 23.90 -10.22
C PRO A 452 35.59 25.29 -10.53
N CYS A 453 34.81 25.41 -11.61
CA CYS A 453 34.29 26.66 -12.11
C CYS A 453 33.58 27.47 -11.01
N HIS A 454 34.24 28.55 -10.58
CA HIS A 454 33.78 29.43 -9.51
C HIS A 454 33.10 30.70 -10.07
N SER A 455 32.66 30.66 -11.34
CA SER A 455 31.97 31.77 -12.02
C SER A 455 30.49 31.88 -11.64
N LEU A 456 30.07 31.31 -10.51
CA LEU A 456 28.67 31.33 -10.10
C LEU A 456 28.27 32.76 -9.68
N PRO A 457 27.16 33.31 -10.21
CA PRO A 457 26.46 34.34 -9.47
C PRO A 457 25.93 33.66 -8.19
N THR A 458 26.45 34.07 -7.04
CA THR A 458 25.82 33.76 -5.75
C THR A 458 24.36 34.19 -5.85
N THR A 459 23.44 33.30 -5.49
CA THR A 459 21.98 33.53 -5.54
C THR A 459 21.58 34.91 -5.02
N PRO A 460 20.50 35.51 -5.54
CA PRO A 460 19.92 36.68 -4.89
C PRO A 460 19.44 36.28 -3.50
N THR A 461 19.41 37.24 -2.59
CA THR A 461 18.55 37.36 -1.39
C THR A 461 19.30 37.36 -0.05
N VAL A 462 20.05 38.43 0.21
CA VAL A 462 19.68 39.35 1.29
C VAL A 462 19.79 40.76 0.70
N ARG A 463 18.65 41.44 0.50
CA ARG A 463 18.69 42.89 0.27
C ARG A 463 19.08 43.53 1.60
N PRO A 464 20.14 44.35 1.66
CA PRO A 464 20.32 45.23 2.81
C PRO A 464 19.05 46.08 2.97
N PRO A 465 18.56 46.31 4.20
CA PRO A 465 17.41 47.18 4.42
C PRO A 465 17.68 48.55 3.79
N GLY A 466 16.80 49.01 2.89
CA GLY A 466 16.85 50.38 2.35
C GLY A 466 17.10 50.53 0.84
N VAL A 467 17.36 49.46 0.07
CA VAL A 467 17.61 49.60 -1.39
C VAL A 467 16.34 49.38 -2.22
N ALA A 468 16.00 50.37 -3.05
CA ALA A 468 14.79 50.40 -3.86
C ALA A 468 14.74 49.32 -4.97
N PRO A 469 13.55 48.84 -5.37
CA PRO A 469 13.41 47.67 -6.24
C PRO A 469 13.98 47.76 -7.67
N TRP A 470 14.32 48.94 -8.17
CA TRP A 470 14.76 49.18 -9.55
C TRP A 470 16.30 49.25 -9.71
N VAL A 471 17.08 49.14 -8.63
CA VAL A 471 18.54 49.16 -8.72
C VAL A 471 19.05 47.84 -9.30
N LYS A 472 19.70 47.91 -10.48
CA LYS A 472 20.37 46.76 -11.11
C LYS A 472 21.60 46.38 -10.27
N ILE A 473 21.60 45.18 -9.71
CA ILE A 473 22.77 44.60 -9.02
C ILE A 473 23.61 43.94 -10.11
N GLU A 474 24.83 44.42 -10.32
CA GLU A 474 25.78 43.81 -11.25
C GLU A 474 26.33 42.49 -10.70
N PRO A 475 26.55 41.47 -11.54
CA PRO A 475 27.07 40.18 -11.10
C PRO A 475 28.52 40.33 -10.59
N VAL A 476 28.73 40.10 -9.30
CA VAL A 476 30.07 40.04 -8.70
C VAL A 476 30.73 38.74 -9.16
N VAL A 477 31.69 38.84 -10.08
CA VAL A 477 32.54 37.73 -10.47
C VAL A 477 33.55 37.48 -9.35
N THR A 478 33.45 36.34 -8.66
CA THR A 478 34.47 35.94 -7.67
C THR A 478 35.83 35.75 -8.38
N PRO A 479 36.90 36.43 -7.94
CA PRO A 479 38.22 36.28 -8.54
C PRO A 479 38.77 34.87 -8.34
N CYS A 480 39.70 34.45 -9.21
CA CYS A 480 40.34 33.13 -9.07
C CYS A 480 41.15 33.04 -7.78
N PRO A 481 41.12 31.88 -7.08
CA PRO A 481 41.96 31.67 -5.90
C PRO A 481 43.45 31.74 -6.26
N PRO A 482 44.36 32.04 -5.32
CA PRO A 482 45.79 32.14 -5.61
C PRO A 482 46.38 30.81 -6.13
N CYS A 483 47.45 30.91 -6.93
CA CYS A 483 48.06 29.75 -7.56
C CYS A 483 48.59 28.74 -6.52
N SER A 484 48.10 27.50 -6.57
CA SER A 484 48.44 26.41 -5.67
C SER A 484 49.44 25.40 -6.28
N THR A 485 49.96 25.64 -7.48
CA THR A 485 50.96 24.78 -8.12
C THR A 485 52.19 24.64 -7.24
N LEU A 486 52.60 23.40 -6.93
CA LEU A 486 53.75 23.13 -6.08
C LEU A 486 55.07 23.32 -6.84
N LEU A 487 56.00 24.04 -6.25
CA LEU A 487 57.37 24.24 -6.71
C LEU A 487 58.34 23.84 -5.59
N THR A 488 59.52 23.32 -5.94
CA THR A 488 60.56 22.94 -4.97
C THR A 488 61.50 24.11 -4.71
N LYS A 489 61.82 24.37 -3.43
CA LYS A 489 62.81 25.40 -3.03
C LYS A 489 63.65 24.93 -1.84
N ALA A 490 64.96 25.11 -1.92
CA ALA A 490 65.88 24.82 -0.82
C ALA A 490 65.75 25.86 0.30
N CYS A 491 65.97 25.46 1.56
CA CYS A 491 66.03 26.41 2.68
C CYS A 491 67.26 27.33 2.56
N LYS A 492 67.26 28.47 3.25
CA LYS A 492 68.35 29.48 3.19
C LYS A 492 69.77 28.95 3.44
N GLY A 493 69.90 27.90 4.25
CA GLY A 493 71.17 27.25 4.56
C GLY A 493 71.46 25.98 3.76
N GLU A 494 70.64 25.69 2.73
CA GLU A 494 70.72 24.51 1.86
C GLU A 494 70.66 23.14 2.57
N HIS A 495 70.08 23.09 3.78
CA HIS A 495 69.94 21.84 4.53
C HIS A 495 68.86 20.90 4.00
N GLU A 496 67.78 21.42 3.40
CA GLU A 496 66.65 20.64 2.88
C GLU A 496 65.89 21.36 1.76
N ILE A 497 65.15 20.60 0.94
CA ILE A 497 64.29 21.08 -0.15
C ILE A 497 62.83 20.88 0.27
N SER A 498 62.02 21.93 0.24
CA SER A 498 60.59 21.88 0.56
C SER A 498 59.75 22.21 -0.67
N GLU A 499 58.60 21.56 -0.79
CA GLU A 499 57.58 21.91 -1.78
C GLU A 499 56.70 23.02 -1.22
N GLN A 500 56.58 24.13 -1.95
CA GLN A 500 55.72 25.26 -1.60
C GLN A 500 54.82 25.63 -2.78
N SER A 501 53.63 26.14 -2.50
CA SER A 501 52.77 26.65 -3.56
C SER A 501 53.39 27.89 -4.23
N CYS A 502 53.18 28.06 -5.52
CA CYS A 502 53.71 29.17 -6.31
C CYS A 502 53.36 30.55 -5.70
N SER A 503 52.16 30.69 -5.12
CA SER A 503 51.75 31.92 -4.41
C SER A 503 52.48 32.15 -3.08
N SER A 504 53.00 31.09 -2.45
CA SER A 504 53.65 31.13 -1.13
C SER A 504 55.17 30.93 -1.21
N LEU A 505 55.75 30.92 -2.42
CA LEU A 505 57.18 30.70 -2.64
C LEU A 505 58.00 31.83 -1.99
N ARG A 506 58.58 31.57 -0.82
CA ARG A 506 59.41 32.53 -0.06
C ARG A 506 60.61 31.83 0.52
N ASP A 507 61.69 32.58 0.76
CA ASP A 507 62.86 32.01 1.44
C ASP A 507 62.50 31.61 2.87
N TYR A 508 62.78 30.37 3.25
CA TYR A 508 62.47 29.83 4.57
C TYR A 508 63.72 29.25 5.23
N SER A 509 63.74 29.25 6.56
CA SER A 509 64.81 28.67 7.37
C SER A 509 64.29 27.39 8.02
N CYS A 510 64.96 26.25 7.81
CA CYS A 510 64.49 24.94 8.31
C CYS A 510 64.66 24.74 9.83
N GLY A 511 65.20 25.73 10.55
CA GLY A 511 65.44 25.65 12.01
C GLY A 511 66.57 24.70 12.44
N ARG A 512 67.11 23.87 11.54
CA ARG A 512 68.27 23.01 11.84
C ARG A 512 69.50 23.84 12.17
N LYS A 513 70.37 23.34 13.06
CA LYS A 513 71.67 23.96 13.35
C LYS A 513 72.55 23.90 12.10
N CYS A 514 73.27 24.98 11.80
CA CYS A 514 74.10 25.13 10.61
C CYS A 514 75.16 24.02 10.48
N GLY A 515 75.79 23.61 11.58
CA GLY A 515 76.67 22.43 11.60
C GLY A 515 78.01 22.57 10.86
N ARG A 516 78.26 23.69 10.16
CA ARG A 516 79.52 23.96 9.45
C ARG A 516 80.69 24.16 10.42
N ARG A 517 81.89 23.68 10.07
CA ARG A 517 83.10 23.72 10.90
C ARG A 517 83.64 25.13 11.05
N LEU A 518 83.80 25.59 12.29
CA LEU A 518 84.35 26.91 12.62
C LEU A 518 85.86 26.98 12.35
N LYS A 519 86.41 28.21 12.24
CA LYS A 519 87.86 28.45 12.01
C LYS A 519 88.78 27.73 13.01
N CYS A 520 88.30 27.46 14.23
CA CYS A 520 89.05 26.69 15.24
C CYS A 520 89.26 25.20 14.90
N GLY A 521 88.64 24.68 13.83
CA GLY A 521 88.80 23.30 13.36
C GLY A 521 88.08 22.22 14.18
N ASN A 522 87.84 22.46 15.47
CA ASN A 522 87.32 21.50 16.44
C ASN A 522 85.82 21.67 16.79
N HIS A 523 85.23 22.82 16.48
CA HIS A 523 83.83 23.12 16.80
C HIS A 523 83.00 23.42 15.55
N THR A 524 81.69 23.16 15.62
CA THR A 524 80.72 23.44 14.55
C THR A 524 79.77 24.56 14.93
N CYS A 525 79.24 25.26 13.92
CA CYS A 525 78.32 26.38 14.10
C CYS A 525 77.00 25.91 14.71
N GLN A 526 76.64 26.50 15.86
CA GLN A 526 75.39 26.19 16.57
C GLN A 526 74.24 27.15 16.24
N ARG A 527 74.42 28.15 15.37
CA ARG A 527 73.33 29.02 14.90
C ARG A 527 72.29 28.17 14.16
N GLY A 528 71.01 28.51 14.32
CA GLY A 528 69.95 27.97 13.48
C GLY A 528 70.17 28.33 12.01
N CYS A 529 69.47 27.64 11.11
CA CYS A 529 69.58 27.81 9.67
C CYS A 529 69.56 29.29 9.29
N HIS A 530 70.67 29.76 8.74
CA HIS A 530 70.88 31.12 8.28
C HIS A 530 71.58 31.08 6.93
N GLU A 531 71.57 32.20 6.24
CA GLU A 531 72.31 32.38 4.99
C GLU A 531 73.80 32.49 5.30
N VAL A 532 74.63 31.68 4.65
CA VAL A 532 76.07 31.67 4.89
C VAL A 532 76.76 32.49 3.80
N ILE A 533 77.34 33.62 4.20
CA ILE A 533 78.04 34.55 3.31
C ILE A 533 79.49 34.08 3.13
N ASN A 534 79.95 33.98 1.89
CA ASN A 534 81.32 33.61 1.48
C ASN A 534 81.90 32.36 2.18
N PRO A 535 81.20 31.21 2.19
CA PRO A 535 81.79 29.98 2.67
C PRO A 535 82.89 29.49 1.71
N PRO A 536 84.05 29.02 2.21
CA PRO A 536 85.04 28.35 1.38
C PRO A 536 84.47 27.07 0.74
N ASP A 537 83.61 26.36 1.48
CA ASP A 537 82.95 25.12 1.10
C ASP A 537 81.62 24.96 1.86
N SER A 538 80.75 24.07 1.38
CA SER A 538 79.45 23.74 2.02
C SER A 538 79.57 23.22 3.46
N THR A 539 80.77 22.79 3.87
CA THR A 539 81.06 22.24 5.21
C THR A 539 81.80 23.21 6.14
N VAL A 540 82.26 24.36 5.64
CA VAL A 540 83.09 25.32 6.38
C VAL A 540 82.29 26.57 6.73
N ALA A 541 82.52 27.08 7.94
CA ALA A 541 81.90 28.30 8.44
C ALA A 541 82.26 29.51 7.56
N GLY A 542 81.25 30.25 7.12
CA GLY A 542 81.42 31.57 6.48
C GLY A 542 81.62 32.68 7.52
N GLU A 543 81.64 33.92 7.06
CA GLU A 543 81.89 35.08 7.93
C GLU A 543 80.81 35.31 8.97
N ASP A 544 79.55 34.98 8.66
CA ASP A 544 78.40 35.12 9.58
C ASP A 544 78.23 33.91 10.51
N CYS A 545 79.11 32.90 10.49
CA CYS A 545 79.04 31.79 11.45
C CYS A 545 79.63 32.20 12.82
N LEU A 546 79.13 31.61 13.91
CA LEU A 546 79.61 31.91 15.28
C LEU A 546 81.12 31.70 15.42
N GLU A 547 81.83 32.66 16.03
CA GLU A 547 83.24 32.47 16.38
C GLU A 547 83.39 31.57 17.62
N CYS A 548 84.48 30.81 17.66
CA CYS A 548 84.77 29.94 18.80
C CYS A 548 85.51 30.72 19.89
N ASN A 549 84.80 31.06 20.96
CA ASN A 549 85.38 31.74 22.14
C ASN A 549 85.74 30.77 23.29
N ARG A 550 85.95 29.47 23.00
CA ARG A 550 86.34 28.48 24.01
C ARG A 550 87.86 28.46 24.21
N GLY A 551 88.31 28.27 25.45
CA GLY A 551 89.71 28.00 25.76
C GLY A 551 90.15 26.62 25.26
N CYS A 552 91.45 26.38 25.19
CA CYS A 552 91.98 25.09 24.78
C CYS A 552 91.80 24.02 25.89
N GLU A 553 91.10 22.94 25.57
CA GLU A 553 90.81 21.79 26.46
C GLU A 553 91.82 20.63 26.31
N VAL A 554 92.87 20.80 25.49
CA VAL A 554 93.88 19.76 25.26
C VAL A 554 94.72 19.56 26.54
N PRO A 555 94.81 18.34 27.09
CA PRO A 555 95.57 18.08 28.31
C PRO A 555 97.07 18.33 28.10
N ARG A 556 97.72 18.98 29.06
CA ARG A 556 99.16 19.29 29.02
C ARG A 556 100.01 18.08 29.45
N PRO A 557 101.31 18.03 29.06
CA PRO A 557 102.23 16.97 29.49
C PRO A 557 102.35 16.86 31.01
N PRO A 558 102.73 15.68 31.55
CA PRO A 558 102.85 15.46 33.00
C PRO A 558 103.93 16.38 33.59
N GLY A 559 103.52 17.38 34.37
CA GLY A 559 104.41 18.38 34.97
C GLY A 559 103.76 19.76 35.16
N CYS A 560 102.81 20.16 34.31
CA CYS A 560 102.09 21.42 34.46
C CYS A 560 100.63 21.22 34.91
N THR A 561 100.22 21.93 35.96
CA THR A 561 98.91 21.80 36.63
C THR A 561 97.91 22.92 36.32
N HIS A 562 98.13 23.71 35.25
CA HIS A 562 97.27 24.85 34.88
C HIS A 562 96.77 24.78 33.42
N PRO A 563 95.58 25.35 33.12
CA PRO A 563 94.97 25.35 31.79
C PRO A 563 95.72 26.24 30.79
N CYS A 564 95.58 25.93 29.50
CA CYS A 564 96.22 26.68 28.42
C CYS A 564 95.54 28.07 28.26
N PRO A 565 96.30 29.18 28.25
CA PRO A 565 95.75 30.54 28.09
C PRO A 565 95.38 30.88 26.64
N ARG A 566 95.67 30.01 25.65
CA ARG A 566 95.31 30.25 24.25
C ARG A 566 93.85 29.84 23.95
N PRO A 567 93.18 30.54 23.02
CA PRO A 567 91.89 30.11 22.48
C PRO A 567 92.01 28.74 21.80
N CYS A 568 90.88 28.08 21.59
CA CYS A 568 90.81 26.77 20.94
C CYS A 568 91.59 26.78 19.62
N HIS A 569 92.62 25.94 19.56
CA HIS A 569 93.47 25.78 18.39
C HIS A 569 93.55 24.30 18.01
N THR A 570 94.05 24.04 16.82
CA THR A 570 94.40 22.69 16.35
C THR A 570 95.87 22.42 16.71
N GLY A 571 96.18 21.20 17.18
CA GLY A 571 97.55 20.76 17.50
C GLY A 571 97.93 20.77 19.00
N PRO A 572 99.11 20.23 19.36
CA PRO A 572 99.59 20.16 20.75
C PRO A 572 99.91 21.55 21.32
N CYS A 573 99.73 21.74 22.63
CA CYS A 573 100.09 22.99 23.31
C CYS A 573 101.62 23.15 23.39
N GLU A 574 102.12 24.34 23.09
CA GLU A 574 103.55 24.70 23.23
C GLU A 574 104.04 24.57 24.70
N VAL A 575 105.36 24.44 24.86
CA VAL A 575 106.05 24.31 26.16
C VAL A 575 105.65 25.44 27.10
N CYS A 576 105.42 25.13 28.37
CA CYS A 576 105.04 26.17 29.31
C CYS A 576 106.23 27.08 29.62
N ARG A 577 105.96 28.38 29.79
CA ARG A 577 106.92 29.36 30.37
C ARG A 577 106.26 30.16 31.49
N VAL A 578 105.19 29.63 32.06
CA VAL A 578 104.44 30.32 33.13
C VAL A 578 105.20 30.10 34.43
N LEU A 579 105.49 31.20 35.14
CA LEU A 579 106.11 31.18 36.45
C LEU A 579 105.16 30.56 37.48
N VAL A 580 105.50 29.38 37.97
CA VAL A 580 104.79 28.69 39.04
C VAL A 580 105.44 28.99 40.39
N LYS A 581 104.61 29.27 41.38
CA LYS A 581 105.02 29.56 42.75
C LYS A 581 105.30 28.26 43.48
N VAL A 582 106.56 28.03 43.87
CA VAL A 582 107.02 26.84 44.59
C VAL A 582 107.61 27.28 45.94
N ARG A 583 107.31 26.57 47.04
CA ARG A 583 107.87 26.89 48.36
C ARG A 583 109.31 26.42 48.46
N CYS A 584 110.19 27.26 49.02
CA CYS A 584 111.57 26.90 49.32
C CYS A 584 111.61 25.81 50.40
N HIS A 585 112.64 24.96 50.39
CA HIS A 585 112.76 23.81 51.30
C HIS A 585 112.85 24.19 52.80
N CYS A 586 113.20 25.44 53.11
CA CYS A 586 113.17 25.99 54.46
C CYS A 586 111.81 26.60 54.87
N ASP A 587 110.78 26.49 54.02
CA ASP A 587 109.41 27.02 54.18
C ASP A 587 109.26 28.53 54.45
N THR A 588 110.36 29.27 54.54
CA THR A 588 110.35 30.72 54.82
C THR A 588 110.22 31.62 53.59
N MET A 589 110.41 31.12 52.36
CA MET A 589 110.32 31.92 51.13
C MET A 589 109.60 31.18 50.01
N ASN A 590 108.90 31.93 49.15
CA ASN A 590 108.33 31.41 47.91
C ASN A 590 109.26 31.75 46.75
N LEU A 591 109.61 30.76 45.95
CA LEU A 591 110.37 30.89 44.71
C LEU A 591 109.39 30.84 43.54
N PHE A 592 109.60 31.68 42.53
CA PHE A 592 108.88 31.61 41.26
C PHE A 592 109.81 30.95 40.25
N VAL A 593 109.48 29.75 39.81
CA VAL A 593 110.24 28.99 38.81
C VAL A 593 109.38 28.78 37.58
N GLU A 594 109.99 28.78 36.39
CA GLU A 594 109.26 28.51 35.15
C GLU A 594 108.78 27.05 35.12
N CYS A 595 107.51 26.80 34.76
CA CYS A 595 107.02 25.43 34.51
C CYS A 595 107.68 24.92 33.23
N TRP A 596 108.55 23.92 33.32
CA TRP A 596 109.21 23.30 32.16
C TRP A 596 108.40 22.14 31.61
#